data_AF-A0A398CS92-F1
#
_entry.id   AF-A0A398CS92-F1
#
_cell.length_a   1.000
_cell.length_b   1.000
_cell.length_c   1.000
_cell.angle_alpha   90.00
_cell.angle_beta   90.00
_cell.angle_gamma   90.00
#
_symmetry.space_group_name_H-M   'P 1'
#
loop_
_entity.id
_entity.type
_entity.pdbx_description
1 polymer ?
#
loop_
_entity_poly.entity_id
_entity_poly.type
_entity_poly.pdbx_seq_one_letter_code
_entity_poly.pdbx_strand_id
1 'polypeptide(L)' 'MLKPQSEADLENLTVMTDAGPKPASSVAEWVKEELPTKFFHKDGKSYVRVAATVEPSQLSIVGADIKKAMNDVKTPTE' A
#
# COMPACT_ATOMS: atom_id res chain seq x y z
N MET A 1 4.94 13.77 -24.94
CA MET A 1 4.76 12.81 -23.83
C MET A 1 3.79 13.41 -22.83
N LEU A 2 2.78 12.67 -22.41
CA LEU A 2 1.84 13.10 -21.38
C LEU A 2 2.57 13.16 -20.03
N LYS A 3 2.44 14.29 -19.31
CA LYS A 3 3.01 14.50 -17.97
C LYS A 3 1.92 15.00 -17.02
N PRO A 4 0.93 14.16 -16.68
CA PRO A 4 -0.08 14.53 -15.70
C PRO A 4 0.60 14.82 -14.35
N GLN A 5 0.12 15.84 -13.65
CA GLN A 5 0.60 16.27 -12.33
C GLN A 5 -0.48 16.12 -11.25
N SER A 6 -1.73 15.90 -11.66
CA SER A 6 -2.90 15.76 -10.82
C SER A 6 -3.85 14.70 -11.35
N GLU A 7 -4.77 14.24 -10.50
CA GLU A 7 -5.87 13.35 -10.88
C GLU A 7 -6.75 13.97 -11.97
N ALA A 8 -7.05 15.27 -11.86
CA ALA A 8 -7.82 16.01 -12.86
C ALA A 8 -7.18 15.97 -14.26
N ASP A 9 -5.85 15.86 -14.37
CA ASP A 9 -5.18 15.72 -15.66
C ASP A 9 -5.47 14.37 -16.32
N LEU A 10 -5.67 13.33 -15.51
CA LEU A 10 -6.01 11.98 -15.96
C LEU A 10 -7.50 11.87 -16.30
N GLU A 11 -8.38 12.48 -15.50
CA GLU A 11 -9.82 12.50 -15.76
C GLU A 11 -10.16 13.18 -17.08
N ASN A 12 -9.53 14.32 -17.34
CA ASN A 12 -9.77 15.13 -18.53
C ASN A 12 -8.92 14.70 -19.75
N LEU A 13 -8.15 13.61 -19.61
CA LEU A 13 -7.39 13.07 -20.72
C LEU A 13 -8.34 12.65 -21.84
N THR A 14 -8.22 13.29 -23.00
CA THR A 14 -9.06 12.96 -24.14
C THR A 14 -8.61 11.63 -24.75
N VAL A 15 -9.53 10.68 -24.84
CA VAL A 15 -9.36 9.38 -25.49
C VAL A 15 -10.29 9.28 -26.69
N MET A 16 -9.87 8.55 -27.72
CA MET A 16 -10.73 8.30 -28.88
C MET A 16 -11.64 7.11 -28.58
N THR A 17 -12.96 7.30 -28.74
CA THR A 17 -13.97 6.24 -28.66
C THR A 17 -14.64 6.05 -30.02
N ASP A 18 -15.46 5.02 -30.14
CA ASP A 18 -16.35 4.79 -31.28
C ASP A 18 -17.33 5.96 -31.52
N ALA A 19 -17.77 6.62 -30.44
CA ALA A 19 -18.58 7.82 -30.45
C ALA A 19 -17.77 9.13 -30.60
N GLY A 20 -16.48 9.04 -30.94
CA GLY A 20 -15.56 10.17 -31.08
C GLY A 20 -14.74 10.48 -29.82
N PRO A 21 -14.04 11.63 -29.77
CA PRO A 21 -13.20 12.00 -28.65
C PRO A 21 -14.01 12.27 -27.38
N LYS A 22 -13.64 11.64 -26.27
CA LYS A 22 -14.29 11.80 -24.96
C LYS A 22 -13.25 11.83 -23.83
N PRO A 23 -13.56 12.40 -22.65
CA PRO A 23 -12.68 12.31 -21.49
C PRO A 23 -12.58 10.87 -20.99
N ALA A 24 -11.39 10.49 -20.50
CA ALA A 24 -11.11 9.14 -19.99
C ALA A 24 -12.07 8.72 -18.85
N SER A 25 -12.45 9.67 -18.00
CA SER A 25 -13.41 9.46 -16.90
C SER A 25 -14.82 9.04 -17.37
N SER A 26 -15.16 9.24 -18.65
CA SER A 26 -16.47 8.83 -19.19
C SER A 26 -16.56 7.34 -19.54
N VAL A 27 -15.43 6.64 -19.56
CA VAL A 27 -15.34 5.23 -19.97
C VAL A 27 -14.60 4.33 -18.98
N ALA A 28 -13.88 4.92 -18.02
CA ALA A 28 -13.12 4.20 -17.01
C ALA A 28 -13.01 5.01 -15.70
N GLU A 29 -12.76 4.29 -14.60
CA GLU A 29 -12.49 4.87 -13.28
C GLU A 29 -10.98 4.81 -12.98
N TRP A 30 -10.43 5.87 -12.39
CA TRP A 30 -9.05 5.90 -11.92
C TRP A 30 -9.01 5.43 -10.46
N VAL A 31 -8.28 4.35 -10.21
CA VAL A 31 -8.07 3.84 -8.84
C VAL A 31 -6.64 4.12 -8.42
N LYS A 32 -6.48 4.82 -7.30
CA LYS A 32 -5.18 5.02 -6.66
C LYS A 32 -4.90 3.86 -5.71
N GLU A 33 -3.85 3.10 -6.01
CA GLU A 33 -3.37 2.03 -5.14
C GLU A 33 -1.99 2.37 -4.58
N GLU A 34 -1.82 2.22 -3.26
CA GLU A 34 -0.51 2.31 -2.62
C GLU A 34 0.16 0.95 -2.64
N LEU A 35 1.02 0.73 -3.63
CA LEU A 35 1.78 -0.51 -3.75
C LEU A 35 3.06 -0.43 -2.87
N PRO A 36 3.34 -1.44 -2.04
CA PRO A 36 4.56 -1.46 -1.25
C PRO A 36 5.78 -1.59 -2.16
N THR A 37 6.81 -0.78 -1.90
CA THR A 37 8.05 -0.76 -2.71
C THR A 37 8.94 -2.00 -2.52
N LYS A 38 8.68 -2.80 -1.49
CA LYS A 38 9.40 -4.05 -1.18
C LYS A 38 8.45 -5.09 -0.61
N PHE A 39 8.31 -6.21 -1.31
CA PHE A 39 7.65 -7.39 -0.79
C PHE A 39 8.70 -8.26 -0.10
N PHE A 40 8.61 -8.35 1.22
CA PHE A 40 9.37 -9.36 1.96
C PHE A 40 8.53 -10.62 2.00
N HIS A 41 9.02 -11.69 1.37
CA HIS A 41 8.37 -13.00 1.41
C HIS A 41 9.11 -13.91 2.37
N LYS A 42 8.40 -14.48 3.34
CA LYS A 42 8.87 -15.62 4.13
C LYS A 42 7.92 -16.76 3.85
N ASP A 43 8.44 -17.86 3.32
CA ASP A 43 7.65 -19.04 2.93
C ASP A 43 6.51 -18.72 1.94
N GLY A 44 6.72 -17.74 1.05
CA GLY A 44 5.73 -17.30 0.04
C GLY A 44 4.69 -16.31 0.55
N LYS A 45 4.62 -16.04 1.86
CA LYS A 45 3.68 -15.07 2.45
C LYS A 45 4.33 -13.72 2.66
N SER A 46 3.60 -12.64 2.35
CA SER A 46 4.02 -11.28 2.64
C SER A 46 4.14 -11.09 4.16
N TYR A 47 5.24 -10.48 4.61
CA TYR A 47 5.43 -10.16 6.02
C TYR A 47 6.00 -8.76 6.22
N VAL A 48 5.70 -8.19 7.39
CA VAL A 48 6.34 -6.97 7.89
C VAL A 48 7.35 -7.36 8.96
N ARG A 49 8.58 -6.84 8.88
CA ARG A 49 9.62 -7.05 9.90
C ARG A 49 9.76 -5.81 10.77
N VAL A 50 9.58 -5.99 12.08
CA VAL A 50 9.92 -4.97 13.08
C VAL A 50 11.22 -5.42 13.77
N ALA A 51 12.20 -4.51 13.86
CA ALA A 51 13.43 -4.72 14.60
C ALA A 51 13.61 -3.56 15.59
N ALA A 52 13.96 -3.88 16.82
CA ALA A 52 14.20 -2.90 17.87
C ALA A 52 15.50 -3.24 18.61
N THR A 53 16.24 -2.21 19.00
CA THR A 53 17.40 -2.33 19.88
C THR A 53 16.93 -2.11 21.31
N VAL A 54 17.28 -3.03 22.22
CA VAL A 54 16.80 -3.02 23.60
C VAL A 54 17.97 -3.21 24.54
N GLU A 55 17.94 -2.53 25.68
CA GLU A 55 18.89 -2.76 26.76
C GLU A 55 18.82 -4.22 27.26
N PRO A 56 19.94 -4.93 27.42
CA PRO A 56 19.93 -6.36 27.78
C PRO A 56 19.13 -6.68 29.05
N SER A 57 19.15 -5.78 30.03
CA SER A 57 18.42 -5.93 31.30
C SER A 57 16.90 -5.87 31.15
N GLN A 58 16.39 -5.33 30.04
CA GLN A 58 14.96 -5.13 29.79
C GLN A 58 14.38 -6.17 28.81
N LEU A 59 15.18 -7.09 28.28
CA LEU A 59 14.76 -8.04 27.24
C LEU A 59 13.52 -8.85 27.61
N SER A 60 13.42 -9.30 28.86
CA SER A 60 12.27 -10.11 29.31
C SER A 60 10.98 -9.29 29.38
N ILE A 61 11.06 -8.03 29.81
CA ILE A 61 9.92 -7.12 29.92
C ILE A 61 9.46 -6.72 28.52
N VAL A 62 10.39 -6.26 27.69
CA VAL A 62 10.08 -5.84 26.31
C VAL A 62 9.56 -7.01 25.46
N GLY A 63 10.11 -8.22 25.64
CA GLY A 63 9.59 -9.42 24.98
C GLY A 63 8.15 -9.75 25.38
N ALA A 64 7.81 -9.61 26.67
CA ALA A 64 6.45 -9.83 27.15
C ALA A 64 5.48 -8.77 26.61
N ASP A 65 5.89 -7.51 26.57
CA ASP A 65 5.07 -6.40 26.07
C ASP A 65 4.83 -6.48 24.57
N ILE A 66 5.86 -6.82 23.79
CA ILE A 66 5.70 -7.09 22.35
C ILE A 66 4.71 -8.23 22.14
N LYS A 67 4.84 -9.34 22.89
CA LYS A 67 3.92 -10.47 22.76
C LYS A 67 2.48 -10.07 23.07
N LYS A 68 2.28 -9.24 24.10
CA LYS A 68 0.96 -8.71 24.45
C LYS A 68 0.40 -7.82 23.32
N ALA A 69 1.18 -6.87 22.84
CA ALA A 69 0.78 -5.96 21.77
C ALA A 69 0.45 -6.70 20.47
N MET A 70 1.21 -7.75 20.13
CA MET A 70 0.97 -8.55 18.93
C MET A 70 -0.38 -9.29 18.94
N ASN A 71 -0.96 -9.57 20.10
CA ASN A 71 -2.30 -10.16 20.18
C ASN A 71 -3.40 -9.18 19.73
N ASP A 72 -3.13 -7.88 19.82
CA ASP A 72 -4.07 -6.81 19.47
C ASP A 72 -3.88 -6.34 18.01
N VAL A 73 -2.83 -6.79 17.33
CA VAL A 73 -2.55 -6.43 15.94
C VAL A 73 -3.58 -7.11 15.03
N LYS A 74 -4.38 -6.30 14.35
CA LYS A 74 -5.27 -6.76 13.28
C LYS A 74 -4.50 -6.75 11.97
N THR A 75 -4.34 -7.92 11.36
CA THR A 75 -3.82 -8.02 9.99
C THR A 75 -4.94 -7.75 8.99
N PRO A 76 -4.64 -7.18 7.81
CA PRO A 76 -5.60 -7.17 6.71
C PRO A 76 -6.07 -8.61 6.41
N THR A 77 -7.37 -8.78 6.22
CA THR A 77 -7.92 -10.01 5.64
C THR A 77 -7.65 -10.00 4.14
N GLU A 78 -7.06 -11.07 3.61
CA GLU A 78 -6.89 -11.30 2.16
C GLU A 78 -8.24 -11.33 1.43
#